data_AF-A0A924WFF4-F1
#
_entry.id   AF-A0A924WFF4-F1
#
_cell.length_a   1.000
_cell.length_b   1.000
_cell.length_c   1.000
_cell.angle_alpha   90.00
_cell.angle_beta   90.00
_cell.angle_gamma   90.00
#
_symmetry.space_group_name_H-M   'P 1'
#
loop_
_entity.id
_entity.type
_entity.pdbx_description
1 polymer ?
#
loop_
_entity_poly.entity_id
_entity_poly.type
_entity_poly.pdbx_seq_one_letter_code
_entity_poly.pdbx_strand_id
1 'polypeptide(L)'
;MTWLSIHLYPLENQEVFLVRGLRPFLQQHIWSKRGTRAFFIRYQDERGPHIRLRMRGEESWMEETLRPAFIASQEGRGEWEEVPYTPETERFGGEEALGLAEEYFHLSSRVVLDRLAREQQTYGDSMFDALRMHTITAHAAGMNQKETAHYFTQLSEQWLPLFFKAEAAPDNDFLAEIKAGFEKSFAPQKEDLRATLLELWKALEKEKFDKKQPEWARWALGNQMILKALGSNLDRALPSLLHLTNNRLGLNNQDEVYLNYILSQALV
;
A
#
# COMPACT_ATOMS: atom_id res chain seq x y z
N MET A 1 8.34 -2.66 -23.80
CA MET A 1 7.45 -2.99 -22.66
C MET A 1 6.30 -2.00 -22.70
N THR A 2 5.06 -2.48 -22.68
CA THR A 2 3.85 -1.65 -22.77
C THR A 2 3.01 -1.78 -21.50
N TRP A 3 2.21 -0.75 -21.22
CA TRP A 3 1.25 -0.71 -20.12
C TRP A 3 -0.17 -0.93 -20.63
N LEU A 4 -0.89 -1.85 -20.01
CA LEU A 4 -2.35 -1.97 -20.10
C LEU A 4 -2.95 -1.42 -18.81
N SER A 5 -3.84 -0.44 -18.94
CA SER A 5 -4.45 0.25 -17.82
C SER A 5 -5.97 0.21 -17.96
N ILE A 6 -6.62 -0.27 -16.91
CA ILE A 6 -8.03 -0.67 -16.93
C ILE A 6 -8.71 -0.15 -15.67
N HIS A 7 -9.86 0.49 -15.83
CA HIS A 7 -10.78 0.76 -14.73
C HIS A 7 -11.80 -0.37 -14.67
N LEU A 8 -11.95 -0.97 -13.49
CA LEU A 8 -12.79 -2.13 -13.20
C LEU A 8 -13.89 -1.70 -12.24
N TYR A 9 -15.15 -1.95 -12.60
CA TYR A 9 -16.34 -1.67 -11.82
C TYR A 9 -17.03 -3.00 -11.45
N PRO A 10 -16.58 -3.70 -10.39
CA PRO A 10 -17.07 -5.03 -10.06
C PRO A 10 -18.53 -5.00 -9.59
N LEU A 11 -19.31 -6.03 -9.94
CA LEU A 11 -20.67 -6.23 -9.41
C LEU A 11 -20.66 -6.72 -7.95
N GLU A 12 -19.58 -7.35 -7.54
CA GLU A 12 -19.36 -7.88 -6.21
C GLU A 12 -18.65 -6.84 -5.30
N ASN A 13 -18.68 -7.06 -3.98
CA ASN A 13 -17.90 -6.25 -3.05
C ASN A 13 -16.41 -6.25 -3.46
N GLN A 14 -15.73 -5.09 -3.33
CA GLN A 14 -14.36 -4.91 -3.83
C GLN A 14 -13.36 -5.90 -3.22
N GLU A 15 -13.47 -6.21 -1.93
CA GLU A 15 -12.59 -7.19 -1.27
C GLU A 15 -12.79 -8.57 -1.89
N VAL A 16 -14.04 -8.97 -2.13
CA VAL A 16 -14.36 -10.25 -2.78
C VAL A 16 -13.79 -10.29 -4.21
N PHE A 17 -13.96 -9.23 -4.99
CA PHE A 17 -13.40 -9.12 -6.33
C PHE A 17 -11.87 -9.21 -6.31
N LEU A 18 -11.20 -8.47 -5.42
CA LEU A 18 -9.75 -8.46 -5.30
C LEU A 18 -9.21 -9.87 -4.97
N VAL A 19 -9.85 -10.59 -4.05
CA VAL A 19 -9.41 -11.91 -3.60
C VAL A 19 -9.76 -13.03 -4.57
N ARG A 20 -10.98 -13.03 -5.13
CA ARG A 20 -11.51 -14.13 -5.96
C ARG A 20 -11.39 -13.91 -7.46
N GLY A 21 -11.32 -12.66 -7.91
CA GLY A 21 -11.16 -12.29 -9.31
C GLY A 21 -9.73 -11.89 -9.63
N LEU A 22 -9.27 -10.78 -9.04
CA LEU A 22 -8.01 -10.15 -9.45
C LEU A 22 -6.78 -10.97 -9.03
N ARG A 23 -6.70 -11.40 -7.77
CA ARG A 23 -5.52 -12.11 -7.25
C ARG A 23 -5.20 -13.40 -8.03
N PRO A 24 -6.14 -14.32 -8.31
CA PRO A 24 -5.85 -15.52 -9.10
C PRO A 24 -5.35 -15.18 -10.50
N PHE A 25 -5.94 -14.17 -11.14
CA PHE A 25 -5.52 -13.71 -12.46
C PHE A 25 -4.07 -13.21 -12.45
N LEU A 26 -3.71 -12.33 -11.51
CA LEU A 26 -2.35 -11.83 -11.37
C LEU A 26 -1.36 -12.94 -11.01
N GLN A 27 -1.76 -13.89 -10.17
CA GLN A 27 -0.94 -15.05 -9.82
C GLN A 27 -0.62 -15.91 -11.05
N GLN A 28 -1.61 -16.16 -11.90
CA GLN A 28 -1.48 -17.00 -13.07
C GLN A 28 -0.68 -16.34 -14.21
N HIS A 29 -0.89 -15.04 -14.45
CA HIS A 29 -0.37 -14.38 -15.65
C HIS A 29 0.77 -13.39 -15.40
N ILE A 30 0.81 -12.74 -14.23
CA ILE A 30 1.81 -11.70 -13.93
C ILE A 30 2.92 -12.23 -13.03
N TRP A 31 2.59 -12.83 -11.88
CA TRP A 31 3.61 -13.26 -10.91
C TRP A 31 4.35 -14.54 -11.31
N SER A 32 3.81 -15.29 -12.29
CA SER A 32 4.42 -16.48 -12.88
C SER A 32 5.42 -16.13 -14.00
N LYS A 33 5.39 -14.90 -14.54
CA LYS A 33 6.20 -14.46 -15.67
C LYS A 33 7.25 -13.45 -15.21
N ARG A 34 8.51 -13.69 -15.58
CA ARG A 34 9.60 -12.76 -15.25
C ARG A 34 9.48 -11.49 -16.08
N GLY A 35 9.72 -10.34 -15.45
CA GLY A 35 9.74 -9.04 -16.13
C GLY A 35 8.37 -8.40 -16.33
N THR A 36 7.29 -9.06 -15.92
CA THR A 36 5.95 -8.47 -15.89
C THR A 36 5.66 -7.84 -14.54
N ARG A 37 4.87 -6.77 -14.55
CA ARG A 37 4.48 -6.03 -13.36
C ARG A 37 2.99 -5.80 -13.38
N ALA A 38 2.40 -5.66 -12.22
CA ALA A 38 1.03 -5.19 -12.09
C ALA A 38 0.83 -4.56 -10.73
N PHE A 39 0.00 -3.52 -10.68
CA PHE A 39 -0.48 -2.94 -9.44
C PHE A 39 -1.89 -2.43 -9.60
N PHE A 40 -2.60 -2.35 -8.48
CA PHE A 40 -3.93 -1.76 -8.42
C PHE A 40 -3.99 -0.60 -7.44
N ILE A 41 -4.99 0.26 -7.63
CA ILE A 41 -5.35 1.37 -6.75
C ILE A 41 -6.88 1.30 -6.57
N ARG A 42 -7.36 1.56 -5.36
CA ARG A 42 -8.79 1.75 -5.08
C ARG A 42 -9.15 3.20 -5.32
N TYR A 43 -10.26 3.44 -6.00
CA TYR A 43 -10.68 4.78 -6.36
C TYR A 43 -12.19 4.93 -6.27
N GLN A 44 -12.66 6.18 -6.28
CA GLN A 44 -14.08 6.51 -6.32
C GLN A 44 -14.29 7.65 -7.32
N ASP A 45 -15.28 7.49 -8.19
CA ASP A 45 -15.74 8.52 -9.13
C ASP A 45 -17.28 8.60 -9.10
N GLU A 46 -17.87 9.27 -10.08
CA GLU A 46 -19.33 9.45 -10.20
C GLU A 46 -20.09 8.12 -10.38
N ARG A 47 -19.44 7.07 -10.88
CA ARG A 47 -20.01 5.72 -11.03
C ARG A 47 -19.87 4.89 -9.74
N GLY A 48 -19.13 5.40 -8.76
CA GLY A 48 -18.92 4.77 -7.46
C GLY A 48 -17.51 4.18 -7.28
N PRO A 49 -17.33 3.32 -6.25
CA PRO A 49 -16.04 2.71 -5.95
C PRO A 49 -15.59 1.75 -7.05
N HIS A 50 -14.39 1.93 -7.57
CA HIS A 50 -13.81 1.09 -8.63
C HIS A 50 -12.33 0.77 -8.37
N ILE A 51 -11.79 -0.19 -9.13
CA ILE A 51 -10.38 -0.59 -9.06
C ILE A 51 -9.68 -0.14 -10.34
N ARG A 52 -8.56 0.57 -10.20
CA ARG A 52 -7.67 0.90 -11.33
C ARG A 52 -6.56 -0.13 -11.36
N LEU A 53 -6.56 -1.00 -12.36
CA LEU A 53 -5.54 -2.02 -12.57
C LEU A 53 -4.58 -1.57 -13.66
N ARG A 54 -3.28 -1.66 -13.40
CA ARG A 54 -2.22 -1.42 -14.38
C ARG A 54 -1.35 -2.65 -14.48
N MET A 55 -1.07 -3.10 -15.69
CA MET A 55 -0.24 -4.27 -15.99
C MET A 55 0.79 -3.92 -17.05
N ARG A 56 2.03 -4.37 -16.85
CA ARG A 56 3.15 -4.12 -17.76
C ARG A 56 3.77 -5.43 -18.20
N GLY A 57 4.07 -5.52 -19.49
CA GLY A 57 4.72 -6.66 -20.08
C GLY A 57 5.32 -6.35 -21.45
N GLU A 58 5.88 -7.39 -22.06
CA GLU A 58 6.34 -7.35 -23.44
C GLU A 58 5.11 -7.33 -24.36
N GLU A 59 5.18 -6.55 -25.44
CA GLU A 59 4.00 -6.15 -26.24
C GLU A 59 3.30 -7.34 -26.90
N SER A 60 4.05 -8.25 -27.53
CA SER A 60 3.45 -9.43 -28.17
C SER A 60 2.74 -10.32 -27.15
N TRP A 61 3.33 -10.52 -25.97
CA TRP A 61 2.68 -11.26 -24.89
C TRP A 61 1.43 -10.56 -24.33
N MET A 62 1.46 -9.23 -24.21
CA MET A 62 0.31 -8.45 -23.73
C MET A 62 -0.89 -8.63 -24.66
N GLU A 63 -0.68 -8.51 -25.97
CA GLU A 63 -1.74 -8.59 -26.97
C GLU A 63 -2.20 -10.03 -27.25
N GLU A 64 -1.28 -10.98 -27.40
CA GLU A 64 -1.62 -12.35 -27.81
C GLU A 64 -2.07 -13.23 -26.64
N THR A 65 -1.66 -12.91 -25.40
CA THR A 65 -1.91 -13.76 -24.23
C THR A 65 -2.66 -13.04 -23.11
N LEU A 66 -2.15 -11.91 -22.63
CA LEU A 66 -2.69 -11.30 -21.41
C LEU A 66 -4.08 -10.69 -21.64
N ARG A 67 -4.25 -9.91 -22.71
CA ARG A 67 -5.51 -9.22 -23.01
C ARG A 67 -6.67 -10.20 -23.27
N PRO A 68 -6.52 -11.25 -24.10
CA PRO A 68 -7.57 -12.26 -24.26
C PRO A 68 -7.92 -12.98 -22.95
N ALA A 69 -6.91 -13.36 -22.16
CA ALA A 69 -7.12 -14.00 -20.86
C ALA A 69 -7.83 -13.07 -19.87
N PHE A 70 -7.48 -11.79 -19.87
CA PHE A 70 -8.14 -10.78 -19.05
C PHE A 70 -9.62 -10.65 -19.42
N ILE A 71 -9.95 -10.46 -20.70
CA ILE A 71 -11.33 -10.33 -21.18
C ILE A 71 -12.15 -11.54 -20.74
N ALA A 72 -11.65 -12.76 -20.95
CA ALA A 72 -12.32 -13.98 -20.52
C ALA A 72 -12.52 -14.03 -19.00
N SER A 73 -11.53 -13.56 -18.21
CA SER A 73 -11.62 -13.54 -16.75
C SER A 73 -12.65 -12.54 -16.20
N GLN A 74 -13.03 -11.53 -16.96
CA GLN A 74 -13.98 -10.48 -16.56
C GLN A 74 -15.43 -10.79 -16.95
N GLU A 75 -15.70 -11.87 -17.69
CA GLU A 75 -17.05 -12.25 -18.08
C GLU A 75 -17.96 -12.40 -16.85
N GLY A 76 -19.05 -11.63 -16.82
CA GLY A 76 -20.02 -11.62 -15.72
C GLY A 76 -19.55 -10.98 -14.41
N ARG A 77 -18.38 -10.32 -14.38
CA ARG A 77 -17.83 -9.69 -13.15
C ARG A 77 -18.07 -8.19 -13.02
N GLY A 78 -18.60 -7.55 -14.05
CA GLY A 78 -18.93 -6.13 -14.07
C GLY A 78 -18.37 -5.41 -15.29
N GLU A 79 -18.52 -4.10 -15.29
CA GLU A 79 -18.06 -3.25 -16.37
C GLU A 79 -16.57 -2.96 -16.22
N TRP A 80 -15.89 -2.78 -17.34
CA TRP A 80 -14.52 -2.32 -17.37
C TRP A 80 -14.25 -1.47 -18.61
N GLU A 81 -13.27 -0.61 -18.52
CA GLU A 81 -12.83 0.23 -19.63
C GLU A 81 -11.31 0.39 -19.63
N GLU A 82 -10.73 0.45 -20.81
CA GLU A 82 -9.31 0.76 -20.97
C GLU A 82 -9.11 2.27 -20.94
N VAL A 83 -8.20 2.70 -20.07
CA VAL A 83 -7.89 4.12 -19.86
C VAL A 83 -6.38 4.30 -19.94
N PRO A 84 -5.86 5.22 -20.77
CA PRO A 84 -4.42 5.46 -20.88
C PRO A 84 -3.77 5.70 -19.53
N TYR A 85 -2.62 5.04 -19.29
CA TYR A 85 -1.83 5.30 -18.10
C TYR A 85 -0.99 6.56 -18.29
N THR A 86 -1.33 7.63 -17.57
CA THR A 86 -0.50 8.83 -17.45
C THR A 86 0.39 8.72 -16.22
N PRO A 87 1.73 8.61 -16.37
CA PRO A 87 2.62 8.47 -15.23
C PRO A 87 2.86 9.80 -14.50
N GLU A 88 2.88 9.76 -13.17
CA GLU A 88 3.15 10.92 -12.31
C GLU A 88 4.66 11.09 -12.06
N THR A 89 5.46 11.20 -13.13
CA THR A 89 6.93 11.17 -13.08
C THR A 89 7.52 12.16 -12.08
N GLU A 90 7.03 13.40 -12.08
CA GLU A 90 7.49 14.45 -11.16
C GLU A 90 7.20 14.11 -9.70
N ARG A 91 6.08 13.44 -9.40
CA ARG A 91 5.73 13.10 -8.01
C ARG A 91 6.81 12.24 -7.33
N PHE A 92 7.46 11.37 -8.09
CA PHE A 92 8.44 10.42 -7.58
C PHE A 92 9.91 10.85 -7.79
N GLY A 93 10.16 11.97 -8.46
CA GLY A 93 11.53 12.49 -8.65
C GLY A 93 12.22 12.03 -9.94
N GLY A 94 11.44 11.78 -11.01
CA GLY A 94 11.97 11.45 -12.34
C GLY A 94 11.62 10.03 -12.80
N GLU A 95 11.95 9.71 -14.06
CA GLU A 95 11.57 8.44 -14.69
C GLU A 95 12.17 7.21 -14.00
N GLU A 96 13.43 7.30 -13.57
CA GLU A 96 14.11 6.21 -12.86
C GLU A 96 13.45 5.94 -11.50
N ALA A 97 13.19 7.00 -10.73
CA ALA A 97 12.55 6.90 -9.42
C ALA A 97 11.08 6.43 -9.54
N LEU A 98 10.36 6.87 -10.57
CA LEU A 98 9.04 6.34 -10.91
C LEU A 98 9.12 4.84 -11.22
N GLY A 99 10.12 4.40 -11.99
CA GLY A 99 10.34 2.98 -12.27
C GLY A 99 10.51 2.13 -11.01
N LEU A 100 11.18 2.67 -9.99
CA LEU A 100 11.31 2.04 -8.67
C LEU A 100 10.00 2.10 -7.86
N ALA A 101 9.27 3.21 -7.93
CA ALA A 101 7.95 3.33 -7.31
C ALA A 101 6.95 2.33 -7.90
N GLU A 102 6.97 2.10 -9.22
CA GLU A 102 6.18 1.06 -9.89
C GLU A 102 6.52 -0.35 -9.37
N GLU A 103 7.78 -0.62 -9.00
CA GLU A 103 8.16 -1.88 -8.36
C GLU A 103 7.65 -1.99 -6.94
N TYR A 104 7.69 -0.90 -6.20
CA TYR A 104 7.05 -0.83 -4.88
C TYR A 104 5.54 -1.07 -4.99
N PHE A 105 4.89 -0.50 -6.00
CA PHE A 105 3.46 -0.71 -6.28
C PHE A 105 3.16 -2.16 -6.63
N HIS A 106 4.00 -2.77 -7.46
CA HIS A 106 3.88 -4.17 -7.81
C HIS A 106 3.99 -5.07 -6.58
N LEU A 107 5.02 -4.83 -5.77
CA LEU A 107 5.30 -5.60 -4.57
C LEU A 107 4.18 -5.45 -3.53
N SER A 108 3.74 -4.21 -3.28
CA SER A 108 2.66 -3.93 -2.33
C SER A 108 1.34 -4.53 -2.77
N SER A 109 0.96 -4.44 -4.05
CA SER A 109 -0.25 -5.10 -4.56
C SER A 109 -0.20 -6.62 -4.34
N ARG A 110 0.94 -7.27 -4.55
CA ARG A 110 1.07 -8.72 -4.29
C ARG A 110 0.94 -9.06 -2.81
N VAL A 111 1.66 -8.34 -1.95
CA VAL A 111 1.63 -8.58 -0.50
C VAL A 111 0.22 -8.34 0.05
N VAL A 112 -0.41 -7.21 -0.30
CA VAL A 112 -1.77 -6.87 0.14
C VAL A 112 -2.77 -7.91 -0.32
N LEU A 113 -2.71 -8.40 -1.56
CA LEU A 113 -3.64 -9.44 -2.02
C LEU A 113 -3.42 -10.77 -1.29
N ASP A 114 -2.17 -11.14 -0.95
CA ASP A 114 -1.89 -12.30 -0.10
C ASP A 114 -2.45 -12.13 1.32
N ARG A 115 -2.43 -10.92 1.87
CA ARG A 115 -3.02 -10.59 3.18
C ARG A 115 -4.55 -10.65 3.16
N LEU A 116 -5.18 -10.00 2.19
CA LEU A 116 -6.63 -9.96 2.03
C LEU A 116 -7.23 -11.35 1.75
N ALA A 117 -6.46 -12.27 1.18
CA ALA A 117 -6.91 -13.63 0.91
C ALA A 117 -6.99 -14.53 2.15
N ARG A 118 -6.55 -14.07 3.32
CA ARG A 118 -6.65 -14.82 4.58
C ARG A 118 -8.12 -14.92 5.00
N GLU A 119 -8.46 -16.07 5.59
CA GLU A 119 -9.81 -16.27 6.13
C GLU A 119 -10.10 -15.23 7.22
N GLN A 120 -11.33 -14.70 7.21
CA GLN A 120 -11.84 -13.77 8.22
C GLN A 120 -11.07 -12.43 8.34
N GLN A 121 -10.42 -11.97 7.27
CA GLN A 121 -9.77 -10.65 7.26
C GLN A 121 -10.75 -9.54 7.62
N THR A 122 -10.47 -8.81 8.69
CA THR A 122 -11.25 -7.64 9.13
C THR A 122 -10.57 -6.32 8.75
N TYR A 123 -11.28 -5.21 8.91
CA TYR A 123 -10.68 -3.88 8.77
C TYR A 123 -9.55 -3.64 9.78
N GLY A 124 -9.71 -4.13 11.02
CA GLY A 124 -8.68 -4.07 12.05
C GLY A 124 -7.41 -4.84 11.66
N ASP A 125 -7.56 -5.99 10.99
CA ASP A 125 -6.43 -6.74 10.44
C ASP A 125 -5.70 -5.96 9.34
N SER A 126 -6.44 -5.25 8.47
CA SER A 126 -5.84 -4.37 7.46
C SER A 126 -5.07 -3.20 8.08
N MET A 127 -5.59 -2.60 9.16
CA MET A 127 -4.86 -1.58 9.92
C MET A 127 -3.59 -2.14 10.55
N PHE A 128 -3.66 -3.33 11.15
CA PHE A 128 -2.50 -3.97 11.74
C PHE A 128 -1.46 -4.38 10.69
N ASP A 129 -1.90 -4.87 9.53
CA ASP A 129 -1.02 -5.15 8.39
C ASP A 129 -0.36 -3.86 7.87
N ALA A 130 -1.04 -2.71 7.88
CA ALA A 130 -0.43 -1.42 7.56
C ALA A 130 0.68 -1.03 8.56
N LEU A 131 0.45 -1.18 9.88
CA LEU A 131 1.49 -0.94 10.89
C LEU A 131 2.73 -1.79 10.63
N ARG A 132 2.55 -3.08 10.29
CA ARG A 132 3.65 -3.98 9.96
C ARG A 132 4.34 -3.57 8.67
N MET A 133 3.59 -3.30 7.60
CA MET A 133 4.15 -2.92 6.30
C MET A 133 4.97 -1.63 6.41
N HIS A 134 4.48 -0.63 7.12
CA HIS A 134 5.17 0.65 7.30
C HIS A 134 6.40 0.55 8.21
N THR A 135 6.34 -0.26 9.27
CA THR A 135 7.50 -0.58 10.10
C THR A 135 8.60 -1.26 9.27
N ILE A 136 8.22 -2.24 8.44
CA ILE A 136 9.16 -2.93 7.54
C ILE A 136 9.72 -1.96 6.49
N THR A 137 8.88 -1.08 5.93
CA THR A 137 9.31 -0.07 4.95
C THR A 137 10.32 0.91 5.56
N ALA A 138 10.08 1.41 6.77
CA ALA A 138 11.01 2.31 7.45
C ALA A 138 12.36 1.64 7.76
N HIS A 139 12.32 0.39 8.27
CA HIS A 139 13.53 -0.40 8.45
C HIS A 139 14.27 -0.64 7.12
N ALA A 140 13.54 -1.00 6.06
CA ALA A 140 14.11 -1.22 4.72
C ALA A 140 14.68 0.05 4.08
N ALA A 141 14.16 1.22 4.46
CA ALA A 141 14.70 2.53 4.11
C ALA A 141 16.01 2.87 4.86
N GLY A 142 16.44 2.03 5.81
CA GLY A 142 17.66 2.21 6.58
C GLY A 142 17.48 3.08 7.84
N MET A 143 16.25 3.39 8.22
CA MET A 143 15.96 4.13 9.45
C MET A 143 16.12 3.22 10.67
N ASN A 144 16.63 3.76 11.77
CA ASN A 144 16.50 3.14 13.09
C ASN A 144 15.14 3.46 13.74
N GLN A 145 14.86 2.88 14.91
CA GLN A 145 13.58 3.05 15.62
C GLN A 145 13.26 4.52 15.93
N LYS A 146 14.25 5.29 16.41
CA LYS A 146 14.08 6.71 16.75
C LYS A 146 13.83 7.57 15.52
N GLU A 147 14.56 7.32 14.43
CA GLU A 147 14.35 7.99 13.15
C GLU A 147 12.95 7.68 12.59
N THR A 148 12.53 6.42 12.71
CA THR A 148 11.20 5.98 12.28
C THR A 148 10.09 6.67 13.07
N ALA A 149 10.21 6.72 14.39
CA ALA A 149 9.24 7.41 15.23
C ALA A 149 9.18 8.91 14.91
N HIS A 150 10.33 9.55 14.67
CA HIS A 150 10.39 10.95 14.27
C HIS A 150 9.74 11.18 12.90
N TYR A 151 10.05 10.35 11.90
CA TYR A 151 9.46 10.41 10.58
C TYR A 151 7.93 10.33 10.63
N PHE A 152 7.39 9.34 11.36
CA PHE A 152 5.94 9.18 11.49
C PHE A 152 5.27 10.27 12.35
N THR A 153 6.01 10.90 13.27
CA THR A 153 5.55 12.12 13.96
C THR A 153 5.30 13.22 12.93
N GLN A 154 6.31 13.53 12.11
CA GLN A 154 6.22 14.59 11.10
C GLN A 154 5.13 14.28 10.06
N LEU A 155 5.05 13.03 9.60
CA LEU A 155 4.04 12.61 8.63
C LEU A 155 2.62 12.70 9.21
N SER A 156 2.42 12.31 10.47
CA SER A 156 1.14 12.47 11.17
C SER A 156 0.74 13.95 11.25
N GLU A 157 1.67 14.82 11.64
CA GLU A 157 1.43 16.28 11.74
C GLU A 157 1.12 16.93 10.39
N GLN A 158 1.80 16.52 9.32
CA GLN A 158 1.55 17.02 7.97
C GLN A 158 0.21 16.57 7.41
N TRP A 159 -0.18 15.30 7.64
CA TRP A 159 -1.39 14.74 7.06
C TRP A 159 -2.65 15.05 7.87
N LEU A 160 -2.53 15.30 9.17
CA LEU A 160 -3.67 15.62 10.04
C LEU A 160 -4.56 16.74 9.47
N PRO A 161 -4.07 17.96 9.17
CA PRO A 161 -4.92 19.02 8.62
C PRO A 161 -5.37 18.76 7.16
N LEU A 162 -4.69 17.87 6.43
CA LEU A 162 -5.04 17.52 5.05
C LEU A 162 -6.19 16.51 4.98
N PHE A 163 -6.26 15.59 5.95
CA PHE A 163 -7.22 14.48 5.94
C PHE A 163 -8.37 14.68 6.93
N PHE A 164 -8.22 15.55 7.92
CA PHE A 164 -9.30 16.02 8.79
C PHE A 164 -9.70 17.45 8.40
N LYS A 165 -10.26 17.60 7.19
CA LYS A 165 -10.78 18.89 6.73
C LYS A 165 -12.17 19.14 7.32
N ALA A 166 -12.33 20.26 8.00
CA ALA A 166 -13.64 20.86 8.25
C ALA A 166 -14.06 21.73 7.04
N GLU A 167 -15.31 22.22 7.02
CA GLU A 167 -15.78 23.16 5.99
C GLU A 167 -14.96 24.47 5.97
N ALA A 168 -14.34 24.83 7.08
CA ALA A 168 -13.32 25.87 7.20
C ALA A 168 -11.93 25.25 7.45
N ALA A 169 -10.86 26.04 7.26
CA ALA A 169 -9.51 25.61 7.65
C ALA A 169 -9.53 25.15 9.12
N PRO A 170 -9.10 23.91 9.43
CA PRO A 170 -9.18 23.39 10.78
C PRO A 170 -8.34 24.26 11.71
N ASP A 171 -8.94 24.75 12.79
CA ASP A 171 -8.21 25.50 13.82
C ASP A 171 -7.40 24.56 14.72
N ASN A 172 -6.54 25.16 15.55
CA ASN A 172 -5.65 24.38 16.43
C ASN A 172 -6.41 23.56 17.48
N ASP A 173 -7.58 24.04 17.92
CA ASP A 173 -8.36 23.38 18.96
C ASP A 173 -9.01 22.10 18.41
N PHE A 174 -9.56 22.16 17.19
CA PHE A 174 -10.07 20.99 16.48
C PHE A 174 -8.98 19.93 16.26
N LEU A 175 -7.80 20.34 15.78
CA LEU A 175 -6.68 19.40 15.58
C LEU A 175 -6.20 18.78 16.89
N ALA A 176 -6.22 19.55 17.99
CA ALA A 176 -5.89 19.04 19.33
C ALA A 176 -6.92 18.01 19.82
N GLU A 177 -8.20 18.22 19.55
CA GLU A 177 -9.27 17.26 19.89
C GLU A 177 -9.08 15.93 19.16
N ILE A 178 -8.76 15.95 17.86
CA ILE A 178 -8.46 14.73 17.10
C ILE A 178 -7.25 13.98 17.70
N LYS A 179 -6.16 14.69 18.03
CA LYS A 179 -4.99 14.08 18.68
C LYS A 179 -5.33 13.47 20.04
N ALA A 180 -6.18 14.12 20.84
CA ALA A 180 -6.66 13.56 22.10
C ALA A 180 -7.50 12.29 21.87
N GLY A 181 -8.31 12.26 20.80
CA GLY A 181 -9.03 11.08 20.36
C GLY A 181 -8.10 9.91 19.98
N PHE A 182 -6.98 10.19 19.31
CA PHE A 182 -5.97 9.17 19.00
C PHE A 182 -5.35 8.57 20.27
N GLU A 183 -4.91 9.38 21.23
CA GLU A 183 -4.36 8.86 22.49
C GLU A 183 -5.39 8.04 23.25
N LYS A 184 -6.64 8.50 23.32
CA LYS A 184 -7.73 7.76 23.99
C LYS A 184 -7.97 6.40 23.36
N SER A 185 -7.93 6.30 22.03
CA SER A 185 -8.08 5.03 21.30
C SER A 185 -6.84 4.13 21.39
N PHE A 186 -5.65 4.72 21.48
CA PHE A 186 -4.39 3.99 21.52
C PHE A 186 -4.04 3.47 22.92
N ALA A 187 -4.32 4.25 23.96
CA ALA A 187 -3.91 3.96 25.35
C ALA A 187 -4.25 2.53 25.84
N PRO A 188 -5.44 1.96 25.57
CA PRO A 188 -5.76 0.60 26.01
C PRO A 188 -4.92 -0.50 25.37
N GLN A 189 -4.37 -0.25 24.17
CA GLN A 189 -3.65 -1.22 23.34
C GLN A 189 -2.16 -0.85 23.15
N LYS A 190 -1.71 0.21 23.84
CA LYS A 190 -0.39 0.82 23.65
C LYS A 190 0.76 -0.14 23.91
N GLU A 191 0.74 -0.81 25.07
CA GLU A 191 1.82 -1.71 25.46
C GLU A 191 1.90 -2.95 24.56
N ASP A 192 0.75 -3.51 24.18
CA ASP A 192 0.69 -4.68 23.30
C ASP A 192 1.18 -4.35 21.88
N LEU A 193 0.74 -3.23 21.31
CA LEU A 193 1.20 -2.78 19.99
C LEU A 193 2.69 -2.43 20.02
N ARG A 194 3.16 -1.75 21.06
CA ARG A 194 4.59 -1.45 21.27
C ARG A 194 5.42 -2.73 21.32
N ALA A 195 5.05 -3.68 22.18
CA ALA A 195 5.76 -4.96 22.29
C ALA A 195 5.79 -5.69 20.94
N THR A 196 4.66 -5.72 20.24
CA THR A 196 4.52 -6.40 18.95
C THR A 196 5.40 -5.78 17.86
N LEU A 197 5.40 -4.44 17.74
CA LEU A 197 6.19 -3.74 16.73
C LEU A 197 7.69 -3.76 17.04
N LEU A 198 8.09 -3.73 18.31
CA LEU A 198 9.50 -3.87 18.71
C LEU A 198 10.01 -5.30 18.49
N GLU A 199 9.21 -6.33 18.73
CA GLU A 199 9.58 -7.71 18.39
C GLU A 199 9.68 -7.90 16.87
N LEU A 200 8.78 -7.30 16.10
CA LEU A 200 8.91 -7.25 14.63
C LEU A 200 10.23 -6.59 14.24
N TRP A 201 10.56 -5.44 14.82
CA TRP A 201 11.82 -4.73 14.54
C TRP A 201 13.05 -5.61 14.81
N LYS A 202 13.13 -6.24 15.99
CA LYS A 202 14.22 -7.17 16.34
C LYS A 202 14.30 -8.37 15.40
N ALA A 203 13.16 -8.84 14.87
CA ALA A 203 13.12 -9.92 13.90
C ALA A 203 13.70 -9.46 12.54
N LEU A 204 13.41 -8.23 12.11
CA LEU A 204 13.97 -7.64 10.88
C LEU A 204 15.49 -7.49 10.97
N GLU A 205 16.02 -7.01 12.10
CA GLU A 205 17.48 -6.88 12.32
C GLU A 205 18.22 -8.23 12.24
N LYS A 206 17.52 -9.32 12.54
CA LYS A 206 18.05 -10.69 12.49
C LYS A 206 17.66 -11.42 11.20
N GLU A 207 16.99 -10.75 10.26
CA GLU A 207 16.40 -11.31 9.04
C GLU A 207 15.56 -12.58 9.30
N LYS A 208 14.86 -12.60 10.44
CA LYS A 208 14.02 -13.72 10.87
C LYS A 208 12.59 -13.51 10.40
N PHE A 209 12.22 -14.21 9.34
CA PHE A 209 10.87 -14.19 8.80
C PHE A 209 10.10 -15.48 9.11
N ASP A 210 8.82 -15.34 9.40
CA ASP A 210 7.91 -16.48 9.54
C ASP A 210 7.74 -17.19 8.20
N LYS A 211 8.19 -18.44 8.11
CA LYS A 211 8.09 -19.27 6.89
C LYS A 211 6.64 -19.55 6.48
N LYS A 212 5.68 -19.45 7.42
CA LYS A 212 4.25 -19.60 7.13
C LYS A 212 3.64 -18.32 6.52
N GLN A 213 4.36 -17.20 6.58
CA GLN A 213 3.93 -15.91 6.04
C GLN A 213 5.04 -15.32 5.14
N PRO A 214 5.34 -15.98 4.01
CA PRO A 214 6.45 -15.60 3.12
C PRO A 214 6.27 -14.21 2.49
N GLU A 215 5.06 -13.65 2.50
CA GLU A 215 4.79 -12.30 2.04
C GLU A 215 5.56 -11.23 2.82
N TRP A 216 5.88 -11.46 4.09
CA TRP A 216 6.67 -10.50 4.89
C TRP A 216 8.13 -10.46 4.51
N ALA A 217 8.73 -11.63 4.24
CA ALA A 217 10.09 -11.70 3.69
C ALA A 217 10.16 -11.02 2.32
N ARG A 218 9.14 -11.27 1.48
CA ARG A 218 9.02 -10.64 0.16
C ARG A 218 8.94 -9.12 0.27
N TRP A 219 8.14 -8.60 1.20
CA TRP A 219 8.00 -7.17 1.44
C TRP A 219 9.31 -6.54 1.91
N ALA A 220 9.95 -7.13 2.93
CA ALA A 220 11.17 -6.60 3.52
C ALA A 220 12.34 -6.59 2.53
N LEU A 221 12.63 -7.73 1.89
CA LEU A 221 13.78 -7.88 1.00
C LEU A 221 13.59 -7.08 -0.30
N GLY A 222 12.38 -7.06 -0.85
CA GLY A 222 12.08 -6.28 -2.04
C GLY A 222 12.25 -4.78 -1.79
N ASN A 223 11.74 -4.27 -0.66
CA ASN A 223 11.88 -2.86 -0.32
C ASN A 223 13.30 -2.46 0.08
N GLN A 224 14.09 -3.36 0.66
CA GLN A 224 15.51 -3.05 0.94
C GLN A 224 16.27 -2.68 -0.34
N MET A 225 15.95 -3.34 -1.46
CA MET A 225 16.54 -3.01 -2.76
C MET A 225 15.93 -1.73 -3.35
N ILE A 226 14.60 -1.64 -3.37
CA ILE A 226 13.88 -0.52 -4.00
C ILE A 226 14.18 0.81 -3.29
N LEU A 227 14.04 0.85 -1.96
CA LEU A 227 14.18 2.08 -1.18
C LEU A 227 15.63 2.55 -1.12
N LYS A 228 16.59 1.62 -1.07
CA LYS A 228 18.02 1.95 -1.22
C LYS A 228 18.31 2.56 -2.60
N ALA A 229 17.71 2.01 -3.66
CA ALA A 229 17.92 2.50 -5.02
C ALA A 229 17.26 3.86 -5.30
N LEU A 230 16.21 4.23 -4.54
CA LEU A 230 15.62 5.57 -4.65
C LEU A 230 16.61 6.68 -4.26
N GLY A 231 17.59 6.39 -3.40
CA GLY A 231 18.66 7.33 -3.04
C GLY A 231 18.10 8.67 -2.55
N SER A 232 18.54 9.76 -3.18
CA SER A 232 18.09 11.12 -2.84
C SER A 232 16.61 11.39 -3.11
N ASN A 233 15.91 10.53 -3.86
CA ASN A 233 14.48 10.66 -4.12
C ASN A 233 13.61 10.00 -3.04
N LEU A 234 14.21 9.27 -2.08
CA LEU A 234 13.47 8.53 -1.06
C LEU A 234 12.54 9.45 -0.26
N ASP A 235 13.03 10.56 0.26
CA ASP A 235 12.23 11.49 1.08
C ASP A 235 11.02 12.05 0.31
N ARG A 236 11.18 12.28 -0.99
CA ARG A 236 10.11 12.75 -1.89
C ARG A 236 9.08 11.66 -2.17
N ALA A 237 9.54 10.44 -2.45
CA ALA A 237 8.68 9.33 -2.88
C ALA A 237 7.94 8.68 -1.70
N LEU A 238 8.60 8.52 -0.55
CA LEU A 238 8.14 7.69 0.56
C LEU A 238 6.73 8.02 1.06
N PRO A 239 6.32 9.30 1.26
CA PRO A 239 4.95 9.61 1.66
C PRO A 239 3.90 9.04 0.70
N SER A 240 4.16 9.12 -0.61
CA SER A 240 3.25 8.59 -1.64
C SER A 240 3.26 7.06 -1.68
N LEU A 241 4.41 6.42 -1.44
CA LEU A 241 4.51 4.97 -1.35
C LEU A 241 3.70 4.42 -0.17
N LEU A 242 3.80 5.06 1.00
CA LEU A 242 3.04 4.70 2.20
C LEU A 242 1.53 4.91 1.97
N HIS A 243 1.14 6.08 1.45
CA HIS A 243 -0.27 6.38 1.16
C HIS A 243 -0.90 5.37 0.19
N LEU A 244 -0.20 5.03 -0.90
CA LEU A 244 -0.71 4.06 -1.87
C LEU A 244 -0.71 2.62 -1.32
N THR A 245 0.07 2.33 -0.27
CA THR A 245 -0.03 1.04 0.44
C THR A 245 -1.31 0.98 1.28
N ASN A 246 -1.61 2.06 2.02
CA ASN A 246 -2.85 2.20 2.79
C ASN A 246 -4.09 2.12 1.89
N ASN A 247 -4.06 2.81 0.74
CA ASN A 247 -5.10 2.75 -0.26
C ASN A 247 -5.38 1.31 -0.73
N ARG A 248 -4.33 0.51 -0.99
CA ARG A 248 -4.51 -0.90 -1.43
C ARG A 248 -5.15 -1.75 -0.33
N LEU A 249 -4.79 -1.52 0.93
CA LEU A 249 -5.39 -2.18 2.10
C LEU A 249 -6.86 -1.76 2.34
N GLY A 250 -7.34 -0.72 1.65
CA GLY A 250 -8.72 -0.23 1.80
C GLY A 250 -8.90 0.73 2.97
N LEU A 251 -7.80 1.30 3.48
CA LEU A 251 -7.84 2.24 4.61
C LEU A 251 -8.29 3.62 4.14
N ASN A 252 -9.10 4.29 4.96
CA ASN A 252 -9.44 5.69 4.72
C ASN A 252 -8.29 6.62 5.16
N ASN A 253 -8.31 7.84 4.63
CA ASN A 253 -7.28 8.83 4.86
C ASN A 253 -7.10 9.17 6.35
N GLN A 254 -8.18 9.25 7.13
CA GLN A 254 -8.12 9.58 8.57
C GLN A 254 -7.36 8.51 9.37
N ASP A 255 -7.60 7.24 9.06
CA ASP A 255 -6.92 6.11 9.69
C ASP A 255 -5.43 6.07 9.31
N GLU A 256 -5.03 6.57 8.14
CA GLU A 256 -3.61 6.71 7.82
C GLU A 256 -2.88 7.64 8.81
N VAL A 257 -3.53 8.75 9.20
CA VAL A 257 -2.97 9.68 10.19
C VAL A 257 -2.87 9.01 11.55
N TYR A 258 -3.88 8.23 11.93
CA TYR A 258 -3.87 7.48 13.19
C TYR A 258 -2.81 6.39 13.22
N LEU A 259 -2.58 5.69 12.10
CA LEU A 259 -1.49 4.71 11.97
C LEU A 259 -0.12 5.38 12.09
N ASN A 260 0.08 6.53 11.45
CA ASN A 260 1.29 7.33 11.62
C ASN A 260 1.48 7.75 13.09
N TYR A 261 0.39 8.14 13.76
CA TYR A 261 0.41 8.45 15.19
C TYR A 261 0.85 7.23 16.01
N ILE A 262 0.26 6.05 15.81
CA ILE A 262 0.65 4.81 16.51
C ILE A 262 2.14 4.51 16.29
N LEU A 263 2.63 4.56 15.04
CA LEU A 263 4.03 4.30 14.72
C LEU A 263 4.98 5.30 15.38
N SER A 264 4.56 6.56 15.53
CA SER A 264 5.35 7.58 16.25
C SER A 264 5.48 7.31 17.74
N GLN A 265 4.48 6.66 18.36
CA GLN A 265 4.45 6.39 19.80
C GLN A 265 4.94 4.99 20.18
N ALA A 266 4.80 4.02 19.29
CA ALA A 266 5.08 2.61 19.58
C ALA A 266 6.56 2.21 19.35
N LEU A 267 7.32 3.02 18.59
CA LEU A 267 8.72 2.74 18.23
C LEU A 267 9.75 3.60 19.00
N VAL A 268 9.32 4.32 20.05
CA VAL A 268 10.19 5.10 20.97
C VAL A 268 10.50 4.38 22.25
#